data_AF-A0A9N9T0R1-F1
#
_entry.id   AF-A0A9N9T0R1-F1
#
_cell.length_a   1.000
_cell.length_b   1.000
_cell.length_c   1.000
_cell.angle_alpha   90.00
_cell.angle_beta   90.00
_cell.angle_gamma   90.00
#
_symmetry.space_group_name_H-M   'P 1'
#
loop_
_entity.id
_entity.type
_entity.pdbx_description
1 polymer ?
#
loop_
_entity_poly.entity_id
_entity_poly.type
_entity_poly.pdbx_seq_one_letter_code
_entity_poly.pdbx_strand_id
1 'polypeptide(L)' 'MKRPRTLDKIHTFEPWSCKKRFKKSEIACSVPNVCKLHSRVFQQDRHLHTCSECPQKYPWIRNEFGLD' A
#
# COMPACT_ATOMS: atom_id res chain seq x y z
N MET A 1 -10.55 0.00 -22.62
CA MET A 1 -11.62 0.75 -21.92
C MET A 1 -12.85 -0.16 -21.85
N LYS A 2 -13.28 -0.61 -20.65
CA LYS A 2 -14.31 -1.66 -20.55
C LYS A 2 -15.77 -1.13 -20.64
N ARG A 3 -16.03 0.13 -20.28
CA ARG A 3 -17.37 0.76 -20.28
C ARG A 3 -17.29 2.27 -20.58
N PRO A 4 -17.24 2.69 -21.85
CA PRO A 4 -17.21 4.12 -22.19
C PRO A 4 -18.52 4.81 -21.78
N ARG A 5 -18.41 6.04 -21.27
CA ARG A 5 -19.53 6.91 -20.89
C ARG A 5 -19.30 8.29 -21.50
N THR A 6 -20.39 8.97 -21.89
CA THR A 6 -20.35 10.37 -22.30
C THR A 6 -20.04 11.25 -21.08
N LEU A 7 -19.53 12.46 -21.32
CA LEU A 7 -19.17 13.40 -20.26
C LEU A 7 -20.33 13.62 -19.27
N ASP A 8 -21.55 13.80 -19.77
CA ASP A 8 -22.74 14.03 -18.93
C ASP A 8 -23.06 12.86 -17.98
N LYS A 9 -22.65 11.64 -18.34
CA LYS A 9 -22.94 10.41 -17.58
C LYS A 9 -21.80 10.00 -16.64
N ILE A 10 -20.72 10.79 -16.57
CA ILE A 10 -19.58 10.51 -15.69
C ILE A 10 -19.96 10.66 -14.21
N HIS A 11 -20.75 11.68 -13.87
CA HIS A 11 -21.14 11.96 -12.47
C HIS A 11 -21.95 10.83 -11.82
N THR A 12 -22.68 10.05 -12.61
CA THR A 12 -23.50 8.93 -12.15
C THR A 12 -22.83 7.56 -12.37
N PHE A 13 -21.56 7.55 -12.80
CA PHE A 13 -20.84 6.32 -13.06
C PHE A 13 -20.44 5.63 -11.75
N GLU A 14 -21.21 4.62 -11.36
CA GLU A 14 -21.09 3.91 -10.09
C GLU A 14 -19.66 3.47 -9.73
N PRO A 15 -18.84 2.92 -10.65
CA PRO A 15 -17.46 2.55 -10.33
C PRO A 15 -16.55 3.70 -9.89
N TRP A 16 -16.93 4.95 -10.20
CA TRP A 16 -16.21 6.17 -9.78
C TRP A 16 -16.89 6.89 -8.62
N SER A 17 -18.01 6.37 -8.12
CA SER A 17 -18.79 7.05 -7.07
C SER A 17 -18.11 7.07 -5.69
N CYS A 18 -16.94 6.44 -5.54
CA CYS A 18 -16.11 6.43 -4.32
C CYS A 18 -16.84 6.04 -3.03
N LYS A 19 -17.94 5.29 -3.12
CA LYS A 19 -18.76 4.85 -1.97
C LYS A 19 -18.18 3.65 -1.22
N LYS A 20 -16.93 3.26 -1.50
CA LYS A 20 -16.30 2.09 -0.88
C LYS A 20 -16.13 2.34 0.63
N ARG A 21 -16.72 1.46 1.45
CA ARG A 21 -16.44 1.42 2.88
C ARG A 21 -15.18 0.60 3.11
N PHE A 22 -14.14 1.22 3.66
CA PHE A 22 -12.90 0.55 3.98
C PHE A 22 -13.05 -0.35 5.21
N LYS A 23 -12.48 -1.55 5.14
CA LYS A 23 -12.28 -2.40 6.33
C LYS A 23 -11.23 -1.76 7.23
N LYS A 24 -11.25 -2.09 8.53
CA LYS A 24 -10.25 -1.57 9.48
C LYS A 24 -8.80 -1.80 9.03
N SER A 25 -8.51 -2.93 8.39
CA SER A 25 -7.20 -3.26 7.84
C SER A 25 -6.80 -2.43 6.61
N GLU A 26 -7.76 -1.80 5.93
CA GLU A 26 -7.52 -0.92 4.78
C GLU A 26 -7.37 0.55 5.21
N ILE A 27 -7.64 0.87 6.48
CA ILE A 27 -7.52 2.21 7.02
C ILE A 27 -6.06 2.44 7.42
N ALA A 28 -5.50 3.56 6.94
CA ALA A 28 -4.16 3.99 7.34
C ALA A 28 -4.14 4.39 8.83
N CYS A 29 -3.00 4.14 9.47
CA CYS A 29 -2.68 4.59 10.81
C CYS A 29 -2.42 6.11 10.86
N SER A 30 -2.62 6.73 12.02
CA SER A 30 -2.28 8.15 12.26
C SER A 30 -0.78 8.37 12.47
N VAL A 31 -0.11 7.40 13.09
CA VAL A 31 1.34 7.42 13.36
C VAL A 31 1.95 6.17 12.74
N PRO A 32 2.93 6.31 11.82
CA PRO A 32 3.57 5.17 11.18
C PRO A 32 4.60 4.50 12.09
N ASN A 33 4.76 3.19 11.92
CA ASN A 33 5.93 2.47 12.41
C ASN A 33 7.15 2.85 11.56
N VAL A 34 8.27 3.15 12.22
CA VAL A 34 9.55 3.45 11.57
C VAL A 34 10.48 2.26 11.77
N CYS A 35 10.60 1.43 10.73
CA CYS A 35 11.38 0.19 10.80
C CYS A 35 12.77 0.43 10.21
N LYS A 36 13.82 0.32 11.03
CA LYS A 36 15.21 0.30 10.55
C LYS A 36 15.57 -1.14 10.17
N LEU A 37 15.73 -1.40 8.87
CA LEU A 37 15.88 -2.75 8.31
C LEU A 37 17.15 -2.86 7.49
N HIS A 38 17.89 -3.95 7.69
CA HIS A 38 19.06 -4.23 6.85
C HIS A 38 18.63 -4.70 5.45
N SER A 39 19.16 -4.06 4.40
CA SER A 39 18.94 -4.48 3.03
C SER A 39 20.08 -5.37 2.54
N ARG A 40 19.77 -6.64 2.24
CA ARG A 40 20.72 -7.60 1.63
C ARG A 40 21.27 -7.11 0.28
N VAL A 41 20.47 -6.34 -0.47
CA VAL A 41 20.80 -5.89 -1.83
C VAL A 41 21.76 -4.71 -1.81
N PHE A 42 21.50 -3.75 -0.93
CA PHE A 42 22.29 -2.52 -0.86
C PHE A 42 23.35 -2.57 0.25
N GLN A 43 23.43 -3.68 0.98
CA GLN A 43 24.34 -3.91 2.10
C GLN A 43 24.35 -2.76 3.13
N GLN A 44 23.20 -2.12 3.33
CA GLN A 44 23.04 -0.98 4.23
C GLN A 44 21.64 -0.97 4.85
N ASP A 45 21.51 -0.20 5.92
CA ASP A 45 20.23 -0.03 6.59
C ASP A 45 19.32 0.92 5.80
N ARG A 46 18.04 0.58 5.77
CA ARG A 46 16.96 1.33 5.12
C ARG A 46 15.84 1.54 6.12
N HIS A 47 15.20 2.70 6.06
CA HIS A 47 14.00 2.97 6.86
C HIS A 47 12.75 2.69 6.05
N LEU A 48 11.85 1.89 6.61
CA LEU A 48 10.52 1.62 6.06
C LEU A 48 9.47 2.26 6.98
N HIS A 49 8.68 3.18 6.43
CA HIS A 49 7.53 3.76 7.12
C HIS A 49 6.28 2.98 6.71
N THR A 50 5.63 2.33 7.67
CA THR A 50 4.45 1.49 7.40
C THR A 50 3.45 1.55 8.55
N CYS A 51 2.18 1.31 8.24
CA CYS A 51 1.14 1.12 9.26
C CYS A 51 1.02 -0.34 9.72
N SER A 52 1.63 -1.25 8.97
CA SER A 52 1.72 -2.67 9.33
C SER A 52 2.84 -2.91 10.34
N GLU A 53 2.89 -4.11 10.91
CA GLU A 53 4.03 -4.54 11.72
C GLU A 53 5.34 -4.51 10.91
N CYS A 54 6.45 -4.25 11.59
CA CYS A 54 7.76 -4.21 10.95
C CYS A 54 8.17 -5.63 10.49
N PRO A 55 8.55 -5.80 9.21
CA PRO A 55 9.08 -7.08 8.75
C PRO A 55 10.48 -7.33 9.32
N GLN A 56 10.97 -8.57 9.26
CA GLN A 56 12.29 -8.92 9.78
C GLN A 56 13.43 -8.40 8.88
N LYS A 57 13.19 -8.33 7.56
CA LYS A 57 14.15 -7.86 6.57
C LYS A 57 13.52 -6.80 5.66
N TYR A 58 14.38 -5.98 5.03
CA TYR A 58 13.90 -4.98 4.08
C TYR A 58 13.26 -5.67 2.86
N PRO A 59 11.97 -5.44 2.57
CA PRO A 59 11.28 -6.11 1.48
C PRO A 59 11.93 -5.83 0.12
N TRP A 60 12.10 -6.86 -0.69
CA TRP A 60 12.68 -6.75 -2.03
C TRP A 60 12.14 -7.83 -2.98
N ILE A 61 12.55 -7.80 -4.24
CA ILE A 61 12.29 -8.84 -5.23
C ILE A 61 12.74 -10.19 -4.66
N ARG A 62 11.85 -11.20 -4.67
CA ARG A 62 12.02 -12.54 -4.07
C ARG A 62 11.99 -12.58 -2.52
N ASN A 63 11.63 -11.48 -1.87
CA ASN A 63 11.28 -11.43 -0.44
C ASN A 63 10.36 -10.22 -0.20
N GLU A 64 9.20 -10.22 -0.85
CA GLU A 64 8.31 -9.05 -0.95
C GLU A 64 7.66 -8.68 0.38
N PHE A 65 7.68 -9.61 1.34
CA PHE A 65 7.11 -9.45 2.67
C PHE A 65 8.17 -9.34 3.78
N GLY A 66 9.45 -9.54 3.47
CA GLY A 66 10.54 -9.43 4.44
C GLY A 66 10.50 -10.50 5.54
N LEU A 67 10.08 -11.73 5.20
CA LEU A 67 9.88 -12.85 6.14
C LEU A 67 11.07 -13.82 6.23
N ASP A 68 11.84 -13.94 5.15
CA ASP A 68 13.06 -14.79 5.06
C ASP A 68 14.27 -14.20 5.77
#